data_AF-A0A7E6CQH2-F1
#
_entry.id   AF-A0A7E6CQH2-F1
#
_cell.length_a   1.000
_cell.length_b   1.000
_cell.length_c   1.000
_cell.angle_alpha   90.00
_cell.angle_beta   90.00
_cell.angle_gamma   90.00
#
_symmetry.space_group_name_H-M   'P 1'
#
loop_
_entity.id
_entity.type
_entity.pdbx_description
1 polymer ?
#
loop_
_entity_poly.entity_id
_entity_poly.type
_entity_poly.pdbx_seq_one_letter_code
_entity_poly.pdbx_strand_id
1 'polypeptide(L)'
;MLWLLLPLLWATDPPFSAGFLAEDEDHWLTVQRSVTVQEALCVFVPCTVTYRQHYWTDSTPAHGYWFQEGANEFQDPPVATNNQDRKVQGEKQGRFHLLGDPLNYSCSLDITDARRRDTGTFFFRVERGHYEAYSYKENQLYVHVTALSQTPDIYFQGFLESGHPKNITCALPWACERGTRPEFYWIGGNVAILGSRTFSSSVVTLTPGPEDHSTNLTCRVTFPGADVSTERTIQLTVYAPQNLTVRVFWGNSTVPEVLGNATSLQVQEGQSLRLVCETDGNPPGRLSWWRGSLTLSPSKPLEPGVLELPQVVVADAGEFTCRAHHPRISYHVSLNLVVQGLRAGVVLVAITEAAVKTLVLLLCLIILIARICMRKSSQTAENVEDENIILGWPHRPPDCGSRDCPLPAKYEH
;
A
#
# COMPACT_ATOMS: atom_id res chain seq x y z
N MET A 1 -25.93 2.40 -64.67
CA MET A 1 -26.63 1.17 -65.11
C MET A 1 -27.05 0.46 -63.85
N LEU A 2 -28.23 0.58 -63.24
CA LEU A 2 -29.62 0.72 -63.69
C LEU A 2 -30.03 -0.25 -64.82
N TRP A 3 -31.25 -0.81 -64.66
CA TRP A 3 -32.00 -1.83 -65.43
C TRP A 3 -31.93 -3.22 -64.76
N LEU A 4 -32.81 -3.62 -63.82
CA LEU A 4 -34.28 -3.73 -63.83
C LEU A 4 -34.84 -4.38 -65.10
N LEU A 5 -35.58 -5.50 -64.93
CA LEU A 5 -36.89 -5.82 -65.54
C LEU A 5 -37.43 -7.20 -65.03
N LEU A 6 -38.48 -7.17 -64.19
CA LEU A 6 -39.63 -8.12 -64.19
C LEU A 6 -40.50 -7.84 -65.47
N PRO A 7 -41.61 -8.55 -65.87
CA PRO A 7 -42.63 -9.37 -65.13
C PRO A 7 -43.20 -10.60 -65.95
N LEU A 8 -44.14 -11.45 -65.48
CA LEU A 8 -45.63 -11.40 -65.56
C LEU A 8 -46.20 -12.69 -64.87
N LEU A 9 -47.07 -12.61 -63.82
CA LEU A 9 -48.56 -12.69 -63.83
C LEU A 9 -49.10 -13.93 -64.54
N TRP A 10 -49.89 -14.86 -63.93
CA TRP A 10 -51.37 -14.88 -63.70
C TRP A 10 -51.73 -15.43 -62.28
N ALA A 11 -52.46 -14.72 -61.41
CA ALA A 11 -53.92 -14.76 -61.12
C ALA A 11 -54.47 -16.16 -60.70
N THR A 12 -54.97 -16.37 -59.47
CA THR A 12 -56.31 -15.96 -58.97
C THR A 12 -56.44 -16.11 -57.43
N ASP A 13 -57.30 -15.28 -56.84
CA ASP A 13 -57.52 -14.96 -55.41
C ASP A 13 -58.23 -16.03 -54.53
N PRO A 14 -58.31 -15.83 -53.19
CA PRO A 14 -58.59 -16.85 -52.15
C PRO A 14 -60.09 -16.91 -51.75
N PRO A 15 -60.50 -17.76 -50.77
CA PRO A 15 -60.43 -17.36 -49.35
C PRO A 15 -60.15 -18.54 -48.40
N PHE A 16 -59.56 -18.29 -47.24
CA PHE A 16 -60.03 -18.76 -45.93
C PHE A 16 -59.03 -18.28 -44.88
N SER A 17 -59.43 -17.19 -44.23
CA SER A 17 -58.99 -16.75 -42.93
C SER A 17 -58.88 -17.93 -41.94
N ALA A 18 -57.67 -18.31 -41.58
CA ALA A 18 -57.39 -18.69 -40.22
C ALA A 18 -56.75 -17.46 -39.58
N GLY A 19 -57.61 -16.53 -39.14
CA GLY A 19 -57.20 -15.54 -38.16
C GLY A 19 -56.59 -16.31 -37.01
N PHE A 20 -55.28 -16.13 -36.82
CA PHE A 20 -54.70 -16.36 -35.52
C PHE A 20 -55.48 -15.43 -34.59
N LEU A 21 -56.36 -16.01 -33.79
CA LEU A 21 -57.03 -15.28 -32.72
C LEU A 21 -55.89 -14.65 -31.92
N ALA A 22 -55.72 -13.34 -32.06
CA ALA A 22 -55.07 -12.58 -31.02
C ALA A 22 -55.92 -12.83 -29.78
N GLU A 23 -55.41 -13.64 -28.84
CA GLU A 23 -55.99 -13.73 -27.52
C GLU A 23 -55.93 -12.31 -26.92
N ASP A 24 -57.10 -11.74 -26.83
CA ASP A 24 -57.46 -10.50 -26.16
C ASP A 24 -57.24 -10.70 -24.65
N GLU A 25 -56.02 -10.51 -24.15
CA GLU A 25 -55.74 -10.59 -22.72
C GLU A 25 -55.59 -9.15 -22.18
N ASP A 26 -56.73 -8.49 -21.93
CA ASP A 26 -56.79 -7.17 -21.27
C ASP A 26 -56.21 -7.19 -19.84
N HIS A 27 -55.85 -8.36 -19.33
CA HIS A 27 -55.27 -8.58 -18.01
C HIS A 27 -53.96 -9.35 -18.12
N TRP A 28 -52.84 -8.64 -18.19
CA TRP A 28 -51.52 -9.28 -18.14
C TRP A 28 -50.63 -8.75 -17.01
N LEU A 29 -49.81 -9.64 -16.46
CA LEU A 29 -48.78 -9.35 -15.45
C LEU A 29 -47.40 -9.66 -16.02
N THR A 30 -46.53 -8.66 -16.07
CA THR A 30 -45.10 -8.86 -16.34
C THR A 30 -44.32 -8.80 -15.05
N VAL A 31 -43.82 -9.96 -14.63
CA VAL A 31 -42.94 -10.12 -13.48
C VAL A 31 -41.90 -11.18 -13.80
N GLN A 32 -40.72 -11.07 -13.19
CA GLN A 32 -39.71 -12.12 -13.29
C GLN A 32 -40.24 -13.41 -12.66
N ARG A 33 -40.30 -14.51 -13.42
CA ARG A 33 -40.89 -15.79 -12.95
C ARG A 33 -40.15 -16.43 -11.78
N SER A 34 -38.85 -16.18 -11.64
CA SER A 34 -38.04 -16.71 -10.56
C SER A 34 -36.95 -15.72 -10.15
N VAL A 35 -36.84 -15.46 -8.86
CA VAL A 35 -35.78 -14.65 -8.26
C VAL A 35 -35.09 -15.42 -7.14
N THR A 36 -33.78 -15.21 -7.00
CA THR A 36 -32.98 -15.83 -5.94
C THR A 36 -32.42 -14.74 -5.05
N VAL A 37 -32.56 -14.91 -3.73
CA VAL A 37 -32.04 -14.00 -2.72
C VAL A 37 -31.35 -14.80 -1.62
N GLN A 38 -30.27 -14.29 -1.04
CA GLN A 38 -29.66 -14.95 0.12
C GLN A 38 -30.38 -14.54 1.40
N GLU A 39 -30.35 -15.40 2.40
CA GLU A 39 -30.90 -15.15 3.73
C GLU A 39 -30.30 -13.87 4.34
N ALA A 40 -31.12 -13.12 5.08
CA ALA A 40 -30.89 -11.76 5.59
C ALA A 40 -30.74 -10.62 4.55
N LEU A 41 -30.66 -10.93 3.25
CA LEU A 41 -30.56 -9.89 2.21
C LEU A 41 -31.94 -9.40 1.77
N CYS A 42 -31.93 -8.40 0.89
CA CYS A 42 -33.12 -7.92 0.22
C CYS A 42 -33.13 -8.27 -1.27
N VAL A 43 -34.31 -8.25 -1.87
CA VAL A 43 -34.50 -8.33 -3.31
C VAL A 43 -35.64 -7.42 -3.75
N PHE A 44 -35.37 -6.64 -4.79
CA PHE A 44 -36.37 -5.84 -5.49
C PHE A 44 -36.81 -6.57 -6.75
N VAL A 45 -38.11 -6.80 -6.87
CA VAL A 45 -38.73 -7.50 -7.99
C VAL A 45 -39.58 -6.50 -8.78
N PRO A 46 -39.09 -6.03 -9.95
CA PRO A 46 -39.88 -5.15 -10.81
C PRO A 46 -41.10 -5.90 -11.34
N CYS A 47 -42.24 -5.23 -11.30
CA CYS A 47 -43.50 -5.80 -11.77
C CYS A 47 -44.38 -4.72 -12.39
N THR A 48 -44.95 -5.05 -13.55
CA THR A 48 -45.92 -4.24 -14.28
C THR A 48 -47.21 -5.03 -14.43
N VAL A 49 -48.33 -4.40 -14.13
CA VAL A 49 -49.67 -5.00 -14.18
C VAL A 49 -50.56 -4.23 -15.13
N THR A 50 -51.39 -4.93 -15.88
CA THR A 50 -52.42 -4.33 -16.72
C THR A 50 -53.76 -4.99 -16.46
N TYR A 51 -54.81 -4.21 -16.53
CA TYR A 51 -56.18 -4.63 -16.28
C TYR A 51 -57.12 -3.72 -17.09
N ARG A 52 -58.31 -4.22 -17.40
CA ARG A 52 -59.30 -3.47 -18.20
C ARG A 52 -59.58 -2.10 -17.61
N GLN A 53 -59.58 -1.10 -18.48
CA GLN A 53 -60.10 0.24 -18.17
C GLN A 53 -61.58 0.31 -18.49
N HIS A 54 -62.41 -0.18 -17.57
CA HIS A 54 -63.85 -0.22 -17.76
C HIS A 54 -64.59 0.32 -16.53
N TYR A 55 -65.47 1.29 -16.76
CA TYR A 55 -66.34 1.92 -15.73
C TYR A 55 -65.63 2.66 -14.57
N TRP A 56 -64.30 2.69 -14.52
CA TRP A 56 -63.53 3.46 -13.55
C TRP A 56 -62.78 4.63 -14.20
N THR A 57 -62.46 5.63 -13.38
CA THR A 57 -61.72 6.85 -13.77
C THR A 57 -60.31 6.85 -13.16
N ASP A 58 -59.43 7.71 -13.64
CA ASP A 58 -58.08 7.86 -13.07
C ASP A 58 -58.09 8.22 -11.58
N SER A 59 -59.16 8.87 -11.11
CA SER A 59 -59.40 9.18 -9.69
C SER A 59 -59.87 7.99 -8.84
N THR A 60 -60.25 6.87 -9.46
CA THR A 60 -60.69 5.67 -8.74
C THR A 60 -59.48 4.98 -8.10
N PRO A 61 -59.49 4.73 -6.77
CA PRO A 61 -58.36 4.13 -6.07
C PRO A 61 -58.08 2.71 -6.58
N ALA A 62 -56.79 2.38 -6.70
CA ALA A 62 -56.31 1.05 -7.06
C ALA A 62 -55.53 0.44 -5.90
N HIS A 63 -55.99 -0.72 -5.45
CA HIS A 63 -55.36 -1.50 -4.42
C HIS A 63 -54.70 -2.74 -5.02
N GLY A 64 -53.46 -2.98 -4.62
CA GLY A 64 -52.67 -4.14 -5.03
C GLY A 64 -52.40 -5.05 -3.85
N TYR A 65 -52.36 -6.35 -4.12
CA TYR A 65 -52.17 -7.37 -3.11
C TYR A 65 -51.26 -8.47 -3.66
N TRP A 66 -50.19 -8.76 -2.94
CA TRP A 66 -49.42 -9.97 -3.16
C TRP A 66 -49.90 -11.05 -2.21
N PHE A 67 -50.17 -12.24 -2.75
CA PHE A 67 -50.58 -13.41 -1.98
C PHE A 67 -49.59 -14.55 -2.18
N GLN A 68 -49.46 -15.41 -1.17
CA GLN A 68 -48.76 -16.67 -1.30
C GLN A 68 -49.68 -17.69 -1.98
N GLU A 69 -49.12 -18.55 -2.82
CA GLU A 69 -49.85 -19.64 -3.47
C GLU A 69 -50.63 -20.48 -2.45
N GLY A 70 -51.91 -20.74 -2.75
CA GLY A 70 -52.84 -21.45 -1.86
C GLY A 70 -53.68 -20.54 -0.94
N ALA A 71 -53.37 -19.24 -0.84
CA ALA A 71 -54.16 -18.30 -0.05
C ALA A 71 -55.54 -18.00 -0.68
N ASN A 72 -56.56 -17.90 0.16
CA ASN A 72 -57.88 -17.40 -0.20
C ASN A 72 -57.91 -15.87 -0.22
N GLU A 73 -58.03 -15.29 -1.41
CA GLU A 73 -58.00 -13.84 -1.66
C GLU A 73 -59.04 -13.02 -0.90
N PHE A 74 -60.09 -13.64 -0.36
CA PHE A 74 -61.17 -12.96 0.37
C PHE A 74 -61.04 -13.07 1.90
N GLN A 75 -60.36 -14.12 2.38
CA GLN A 75 -60.30 -14.44 3.82
C GLN A 75 -58.89 -14.27 4.37
N ASP A 76 -57.89 -14.67 3.59
CA ASP A 76 -56.51 -14.67 4.04
C ASP A 76 -55.87 -13.28 3.89
N PRO A 77 -54.95 -12.94 4.80
CA PRO A 77 -54.20 -11.70 4.70
C PRO A 77 -53.13 -11.82 3.59
N PRO A 78 -52.98 -10.79 2.73
CA PRO A 78 -51.90 -10.72 1.75
C PRO A 78 -50.52 -10.64 2.43
N VAL A 79 -49.45 -10.95 1.70
CA VAL A 79 -48.07 -10.76 2.15
C VAL A 79 -47.60 -9.31 2.02
N ALA A 80 -48.16 -8.56 1.06
CA ALA A 80 -47.92 -7.13 0.90
C ALA A 80 -49.13 -6.46 0.25
N THR A 81 -49.43 -5.22 0.64
CA THR A 81 -50.50 -4.42 0.04
C THR A 81 -50.29 -2.93 0.31
N ASN A 82 -50.87 -2.08 -0.55
CA ASN A 82 -50.98 -0.63 -0.34
C ASN A 82 -52.32 -0.24 0.34
N ASN A 83 -53.22 -1.19 0.59
CA ASN A 83 -54.48 -0.94 1.28
C ASN A 83 -54.29 -0.96 2.80
N GLN A 84 -54.47 0.19 3.47
CA GLN A 84 -54.27 0.34 4.92
C GLN A 84 -55.33 -0.39 5.76
N ASP A 85 -56.50 -0.69 5.18
CA ASP A 85 -57.58 -1.39 5.87
C ASP A 85 -57.37 -2.91 5.93
N ARG A 86 -56.47 -3.43 5.09
CA ARG A 86 -56.20 -4.87 4.96
C ARG A 86 -54.99 -5.26 5.79
N LYS A 87 -55.17 -6.17 6.75
CA LYS A 87 -54.06 -6.71 7.54
C LYS A 87 -53.16 -7.58 6.65
N VAL A 88 -51.85 -7.43 6.83
CA VAL A 88 -50.84 -8.28 6.17
C VAL A 88 -50.51 -9.48 7.06
N GLN A 89 -50.08 -10.58 6.43
CA GLN A 89 -49.70 -11.80 7.11
C GLN A 89 -48.60 -11.51 8.15
N GLY A 90 -48.85 -11.87 9.41
CA GLY A 90 -48.01 -11.43 10.54
C GLY A 90 -46.52 -11.74 10.42
N GLU A 91 -46.15 -12.87 9.79
CA GLU A 91 -44.75 -13.25 9.60
C GLU A 91 -44.01 -12.45 8.51
N LYS A 92 -44.77 -11.87 7.56
CA LYS A 92 -44.29 -11.12 6.40
C LYS A 92 -44.40 -9.60 6.63
N GLN A 93 -45.19 -9.20 7.63
CA GLN A 93 -45.39 -7.81 8.04
C GLN A 93 -44.05 -7.11 8.27
N GLY A 94 -43.87 -5.96 7.60
CA GLY A 94 -42.65 -5.15 7.73
C GLY A 94 -41.43 -5.65 6.95
N ARG A 95 -41.58 -6.74 6.18
CA ARG A 95 -40.51 -7.30 5.33
C ARG A 95 -40.89 -7.32 3.85
N PHE A 96 -42.15 -7.63 3.57
CA PHE A 96 -42.70 -7.63 2.21
C PHE A 96 -43.42 -6.30 1.98
N HIS A 97 -42.95 -5.54 0.99
CA HIS A 97 -43.43 -4.20 0.69
C HIS A 97 -43.86 -4.08 -0.76
N LEU A 98 -45.11 -3.64 -0.98
CA LEU A 98 -45.57 -3.24 -2.31
C LEU A 98 -45.10 -1.79 -2.55
N LEU A 99 -44.06 -1.61 -3.36
CA LEU A 99 -43.53 -0.28 -3.70
C LEU A 99 -44.09 0.26 -5.01
N GLY A 100 -44.48 -0.63 -5.92
CA GLY A 100 -45.21 -0.23 -7.10
C GLY A 100 -46.53 0.40 -6.73
N ASP A 101 -46.91 1.45 -7.45
CA ASP A 101 -48.23 2.05 -7.36
C ASP A 101 -49.17 1.40 -8.39
N PRO A 102 -50.19 0.62 -7.96
CA PRO A 102 -51.14 -0.01 -8.85
C PRO A 102 -51.95 0.99 -9.69
N LEU A 103 -52.08 2.24 -9.25
CA LEU A 103 -52.70 3.31 -10.05
C LEU A 103 -51.92 3.57 -11.34
N ASN A 104 -50.60 3.48 -11.24
CA ASN A 104 -49.63 3.67 -12.32
C ASN A 104 -49.17 2.33 -12.90
N TYR A 105 -50.01 1.28 -12.81
CA TYR A 105 -49.74 -0.03 -13.39
C TYR A 105 -48.47 -0.72 -12.87
N SER A 106 -47.99 -0.33 -11.68
CA SER A 106 -46.82 -0.94 -11.06
C SER A 106 -47.21 -1.81 -9.87
N CYS A 107 -46.65 -3.02 -9.84
CA CYS A 107 -46.87 -4.02 -8.79
C CYS A 107 -45.57 -4.45 -8.11
N SER A 108 -44.51 -3.64 -8.25
CA SER A 108 -43.15 -3.99 -7.83
C SER A 108 -43.09 -4.33 -6.34
N LEU A 109 -42.46 -5.47 -6.05
CA LEU A 109 -42.35 -6.05 -4.72
C LEU A 109 -40.92 -5.90 -4.19
N ASP A 110 -40.79 -5.44 -2.96
CA ASP A 110 -39.52 -5.35 -2.25
C ASP A 110 -39.58 -6.27 -1.03
N ILE A 111 -38.60 -7.16 -0.92
CA ILE A 111 -38.50 -8.13 0.17
C ILE A 111 -37.23 -7.80 0.94
N THR A 112 -37.36 -7.46 2.23
CA THR A 112 -36.25 -7.23 3.15
C THR A 112 -36.14 -8.38 4.16
N ASP A 113 -34.96 -8.52 4.78
CA ASP A 113 -34.68 -9.54 5.79
C ASP A 113 -35.19 -10.94 5.37
N ALA A 114 -34.79 -11.39 4.17
CA ALA A 114 -35.26 -12.63 3.59
C ALA A 114 -34.92 -13.83 4.49
N ARG A 115 -35.87 -14.75 4.68
CA ARG A 115 -35.72 -15.96 5.51
C ARG A 115 -35.91 -17.20 4.65
N ARG A 116 -35.26 -18.33 4.99
CA ARG A 116 -35.46 -19.59 4.22
C ARG A 116 -36.92 -19.98 4.01
N ARG A 117 -37.76 -19.77 5.02
CA ARG A 117 -39.21 -20.05 4.99
C ARG A 117 -40.01 -19.16 4.05
N ASP A 118 -39.43 -18.07 3.55
CA ASP A 118 -40.08 -17.21 2.56
C ASP A 118 -40.05 -17.81 1.14
N THR A 119 -39.29 -18.89 0.92
CA THR A 119 -39.27 -19.61 -0.35
C THR A 119 -40.66 -20.09 -0.72
N GLY A 120 -41.11 -19.75 -1.92
CA GLY A 120 -42.44 -20.13 -2.40
C GLY A 120 -42.89 -19.31 -3.59
N THR A 121 -44.11 -19.63 -4.04
CA THR A 121 -44.75 -18.98 -5.18
C THR A 121 -45.73 -17.91 -4.70
N PHE A 122 -45.76 -16.77 -5.38
CA PHE A 122 -46.61 -15.63 -5.07
C PHE A 122 -47.35 -15.16 -6.31
N PHE A 123 -48.61 -14.77 -6.13
CA PHE A 123 -49.44 -14.20 -7.19
C PHE A 123 -49.93 -12.81 -6.80
N PHE A 124 -50.16 -11.98 -7.81
CA PHE A 124 -50.65 -10.61 -7.62
C PHE A 124 -52.16 -10.55 -7.84
N ARG A 125 -52.83 -9.67 -7.11
CA ARG A 125 -54.23 -9.32 -7.28
C ARG A 125 -54.37 -7.80 -7.28
N VAL A 126 -55.20 -7.29 -8.18
CA VAL A 126 -55.55 -5.87 -8.26
C VAL A 126 -57.05 -5.69 -8.02
N GLU A 127 -57.40 -4.63 -7.31
CA GLU A 127 -58.78 -4.19 -7.11
C GLU A 127 -58.85 -2.68 -7.37
N ARG A 128 -59.62 -2.26 -8.39
CA ARG A 128 -59.84 -0.85 -8.73
C ARG A 128 -61.30 -0.49 -8.56
N GLY A 129 -61.59 0.23 -7.47
CA GLY A 129 -62.95 0.53 -7.04
C GLY A 129 -63.79 -0.74 -6.84
N HIS A 130 -65.08 -0.66 -7.16
CA HIS A 130 -66.01 -1.80 -7.12
C HIS A 130 -66.19 -2.49 -8.47
N TYR A 131 -65.49 -2.02 -9.51
CA TYR A 131 -65.75 -2.39 -10.90
C TYR A 131 -64.76 -3.41 -11.44
N GLU A 132 -63.51 -3.37 -10.98
CA GLU A 132 -62.44 -4.21 -11.50
C GLU A 132 -61.72 -4.91 -10.35
N ALA A 133 -61.66 -6.24 -10.42
CA ALA A 133 -60.97 -7.06 -9.44
C ALA A 133 -60.47 -8.34 -10.10
N TYR A 134 -59.15 -8.51 -10.19
CA TYR A 134 -58.56 -9.62 -10.93
C TYR A 134 -57.31 -10.17 -10.23
N SER A 135 -57.14 -11.50 -10.30
CA SER A 135 -56.03 -12.24 -9.68
C SER A 135 -55.22 -12.97 -10.75
N TYR A 136 -53.94 -12.63 -10.88
CA TYR A 136 -53.03 -13.16 -11.90
C TYR A 136 -52.40 -14.47 -11.43
N LYS A 137 -53.13 -15.58 -11.60
CA LYS A 137 -52.68 -16.92 -11.15
C LYS A 137 -51.79 -17.66 -12.14
N GLU A 138 -51.67 -17.18 -13.37
CA GLU A 138 -50.84 -17.85 -14.38
C GLU A 138 -49.38 -17.37 -14.34
N ASN A 139 -49.17 -16.05 -14.35
CA ASN A 139 -47.84 -15.43 -14.27
C ASN A 139 -47.44 -15.17 -12.82
N GLN A 140 -47.00 -16.22 -12.12
CA GLN A 140 -46.61 -16.12 -10.72
C GLN A 140 -45.10 -15.85 -10.54
N LEU A 141 -44.75 -15.28 -9.39
CA LEU A 141 -43.39 -15.05 -8.95
C LEU A 141 -42.94 -16.18 -8.02
N TYR A 142 -41.89 -16.92 -8.39
CA TYR A 142 -41.22 -17.85 -7.49
C TYR A 142 -40.03 -17.16 -6.81
N VAL A 143 -40.02 -17.12 -5.48
CA VAL A 143 -38.90 -16.61 -4.68
C VAL A 143 -38.14 -17.80 -4.11
N HIS A 144 -36.84 -17.86 -4.38
CA HIS A 144 -35.95 -18.88 -3.83
C HIS A 144 -34.94 -18.26 -2.87
N VAL A 145 -34.99 -18.65 -1.59
CA VAL A 145 -34.08 -18.12 -0.56
C VAL A 145 -32.96 -19.12 -0.26
N THR A 146 -31.72 -18.73 -0.56
CA THR A 146 -30.53 -19.54 -0.29
C THR A 146 -29.88 -19.18 1.04
N ALA A 147 -28.99 -20.03 1.54
CA ALA A 147 -28.15 -19.69 2.70
C ALA A 147 -27.30 -18.43 2.43
N LEU A 148 -27.03 -17.66 3.48
CA LEU A 148 -26.07 -16.56 3.43
C LEU A 148 -24.66 -17.11 3.17
N SER A 149 -24.06 -16.71 2.04
CA SER A 149 -22.70 -17.08 1.64
C SER A 149 -21.75 -15.89 1.58
N GLN A 150 -22.29 -14.67 1.61
CA GLN A 150 -21.49 -13.45 1.62
C GLN A 150 -20.75 -13.30 2.96
N THR A 151 -19.52 -12.80 2.88
CA THR A 151 -18.71 -12.45 4.06
C THR A 151 -18.44 -10.95 4.06
N PRO A 152 -18.21 -10.34 5.24
CA PRO A 152 -17.86 -8.93 5.33
C PRO A 152 -16.43 -8.69 4.84
N ASP A 153 -16.18 -7.48 4.37
CA ASP A 153 -14.85 -7.04 3.95
C ASP A 153 -14.15 -6.34 5.11
N ILE A 154 -12.90 -6.74 5.40
CA ILE A 154 -12.05 -6.08 6.39
C ILE A 154 -10.90 -5.38 5.68
N TYR A 155 -10.78 -4.07 5.86
CA TYR A 155 -9.71 -3.29 5.25
C TYR A 155 -9.27 -2.11 6.13
N PHE A 156 -8.06 -1.62 5.85
CA PHE A 156 -7.44 -0.45 6.48
C PHE A 156 -6.44 0.17 5.50
N GLN A 157 -6.12 1.44 5.68
CA GLN A 157 -5.17 2.14 4.80
C GLN A 157 -3.72 1.98 5.29
N GLY A 158 -2.78 1.58 4.44
CA GLY A 158 -1.36 1.48 4.82
C GLY A 158 -1.02 0.16 5.54
N PHE A 159 -0.27 0.24 6.63
CA PHE A 159 0.20 -0.93 7.41
C PHE A 159 -0.01 -0.71 8.91
N LEU A 160 0.15 -1.79 9.69
CA LEU A 160 0.04 -1.80 11.14
C LEU A 160 1.44 -1.67 11.76
N GLU A 161 1.67 -0.58 12.48
CA GLU A 161 2.92 -0.33 13.19
C GLU A 161 2.69 -0.47 14.69
N SER A 162 3.63 -1.11 15.37
CA SER A 162 3.52 -1.34 16.80
C SER A 162 3.42 -0.02 17.57
N GLY A 163 2.47 0.06 18.51
CA GLY A 163 2.21 1.25 19.33
C GLY A 163 1.47 2.39 18.63
N HIS A 164 1.24 2.30 17.31
CA HIS A 164 0.54 3.33 16.55
C HIS A 164 -0.92 2.93 16.28
N PRO A 165 -1.90 3.74 16.73
CA PRO A 165 -3.31 3.42 16.55
C PRO A 165 -3.71 3.47 15.07
N LYS A 166 -4.54 2.50 14.65
CA LYS A 166 -5.04 2.38 13.28
C LYS A 166 -6.52 2.07 13.23
N ASN A 167 -7.22 2.77 12.35
CA ASN A 167 -8.64 2.50 12.08
C ASN A 167 -8.78 1.34 11.09
N ILE A 168 -9.50 0.32 11.52
CA ILE A 168 -9.84 -0.86 10.74
C ILE A 168 -11.35 -0.83 10.49
N THR A 169 -11.74 -1.02 9.23
CA THR A 169 -13.14 -0.98 8.81
C THR A 169 -13.60 -2.39 8.45
N CYS A 170 -14.76 -2.77 8.96
CA CYS A 170 -15.52 -3.93 8.51
C CYS A 170 -16.74 -3.43 7.75
N ALA A 171 -16.92 -3.85 6.50
CA ALA A 171 -17.96 -3.35 5.60
C ALA A 171 -18.79 -4.47 4.98
N LEU A 172 -20.05 -4.14 4.69
CA LEU A 172 -21.04 -4.98 4.04
C LEU A 172 -21.49 -4.28 2.75
N PRO A 173 -20.74 -4.39 1.64
CA PRO A 173 -21.07 -3.69 0.39
C PRO A 173 -22.44 -4.12 -0.20
N TRP A 174 -22.95 -5.27 0.23
CA TRP A 174 -24.20 -5.89 -0.19
C TRP A 174 -25.36 -5.65 0.79
N ALA A 175 -25.17 -4.90 1.88
CA ALA A 175 -26.23 -4.65 2.85
C ALA A 175 -27.31 -3.72 2.30
N CYS A 176 -28.57 -4.05 2.58
CA CYS A 176 -29.72 -3.29 2.12
C CYS A 176 -30.22 -2.30 3.17
N GLU A 177 -30.18 -0.99 2.86
CA GLU A 177 -30.49 0.09 3.83
C GLU A 177 -31.91 0.04 4.44
N ARG A 178 -32.86 -0.60 3.76
CA ARG A 178 -34.26 -0.72 4.21
C ARG A 178 -34.51 -1.90 5.15
N GLY A 179 -33.55 -2.82 5.28
CA GLY A 179 -33.66 -3.97 6.18
C GLY A 179 -33.45 -3.61 7.65
N THR A 180 -33.54 -4.61 8.51
CA THR A 180 -33.21 -4.43 9.93
C THR A 180 -31.72 -4.13 10.08
N ARG A 181 -31.37 -3.18 10.97
CA ARG A 181 -29.98 -2.76 11.17
C ARG A 181 -29.10 -3.96 11.62
N PRO A 182 -28.00 -4.26 10.91
CA PRO A 182 -27.09 -5.33 11.32
C PRO A 182 -26.24 -4.92 12.51
N GLU A 183 -25.78 -5.90 13.29
CA GLU A 183 -24.93 -5.69 14.45
C GLU A 183 -23.51 -6.20 14.21
N PHE A 184 -22.52 -5.36 14.50
CA PHE A 184 -21.11 -5.65 14.27
C PHE A 184 -20.37 -5.95 15.58
N TYR A 185 -19.62 -7.04 15.58
CA TYR A 185 -18.80 -7.53 16.68
C TYR A 185 -17.35 -7.74 16.20
N TRP A 186 -16.38 -7.24 16.96
CA TRP A 186 -14.97 -7.46 16.72
C TRP A 186 -14.42 -8.44 17.75
N ILE A 187 -13.63 -9.42 17.30
CA ILE A 187 -13.08 -10.49 18.13
C ILE A 187 -11.60 -10.64 17.79
N GLY A 188 -10.74 -10.65 18.81
CA GLY A 188 -9.29 -10.78 18.67
C GLY A 188 -8.54 -9.44 18.59
N GLY A 189 -7.25 -9.47 18.94
CA GLY A 189 -6.37 -8.30 19.09
C GLY A 189 -6.68 -7.45 20.34
N ASN A 190 -5.75 -6.58 20.72
CA ASN A 190 -5.95 -5.56 21.75
C ASN A 190 -6.87 -4.44 21.23
N VAL A 191 -8.16 -4.75 21.07
CA VAL A 191 -9.19 -3.81 20.61
C VAL A 191 -9.42 -2.74 21.68
N ALA A 192 -8.89 -1.54 21.46
CA ALA A 192 -8.89 -0.49 22.48
C ALA A 192 -10.23 0.27 22.54
N ILE A 193 -10.85 0.57 21.39
CA ILE A 193 -12.07 1.40 21.34
C ILE A 193 -12.92 1.04 20.10
N LEU A 194 -14.20 0.76 20.32
CA LEU A 194 -15.20 0.66 19.27
C LEU A 194 -15.46 2.08 18.70
N GLY A 195 -15.12 2.28 17.43
CA GLY A 195 -15.25 3.58 16.75
C GLY A 195 -16.67 3.85 16.23
N SER A 196 -16.75 4.51 15.07
CA SER A 196 -18.01 4.88 14.44
C SER A 196 -18.73 3.69 13.78
N ARG A 197 -20.08 3.69 13.82
CA ARG A 197 -20.95 2.68 13.22
C ARG A 197 -21.91 3.35 12.23
N THR A 198 -22.00 2.79 11.03
CA THR A 198 -23.02 3.12 10.02
C THR A 198 -23.95 1.92 9.82
N PHE A 199 -24.89 1.99 8.88
CA PHE A 199 -25.75 0.85 8.55
C PHE A 199 -24.97 -0.33 7.97
N SER A 200 -23.99 -0.06 7.11
CA SER A 200 -23.25 -1.09 6.35
C SER A 200 -21.79 -1.24 6.78
N SER A 201 -21.32 -0.49 7.79
CA SER A 201 -19.94 -0.60 8.25
C SER A 201 -19.74 -0.27 9.73
N SER A 202 -18.69 -0.86 10.29
CA SER A 202 -18.22 -0.61 11.65
C SER A 202 -16.72 -0.36 11.63
N VAL A 203 -16.29 0.71 12.30
CA VAL A 203 -14.88 1.08 12.40
C VAL A 203 -14.41 0.84 13.82
N VAL A 204 -13.23 0.24 13.97
CA VAL A 204 -12.57 0.02 15.24
C VAL A 204 -11.16 0.60 15.21
N THR A 205 -10.70 1.15 16.33
CA THR A 205 -9.31 1.60 16.46
C THR A 205 -8.50 0.53 17.17
N LEU A 206 -7.52 -0.04 16.47
CA LEU A 206 -6.59 -1.03 16.98
C LEU A 206 -5.24 -0.36 17.24
N THR A 207 -4.66 -0.55 18.42
CA THR A 207 -3.28 -0.16 18.72
C THR A 207 -2.46 -1.44 18.92
N PRO A 208 -1.82 -1.96 17.87
CA PRO A 208 -1.22 -3.28 17.92
C PRO A 208 0.10 -3.29 18.70
N GLY A 209 0.33 -4.32 19.50
CA GLY A 209 1.62 -4.65 20.09
C GLY A 209 2.48 -5.54 19.18
N PRO A 210 3.80 -5.70 19.45
CA PRO A 210 4.62 -6.67 18.72
C PRO A 210 4.11 -8.11 18.82
N GLU A 211 3.46 -8.44 19.94
CA GLU A 211 2.81 -9.72 20.24
C GLU A 211 1.57 -10.00 19.39
N ASP A 212 0.93 -8.96 18.83
CA ASP A 212 -0.25 -9.11 17.98
C ASP A 212 0.14 -9.58 16.55
N HIS A 213 1.42 -9.71 16.23
CA HIS A 213 1.88 -10.25 14.96
C HIS A 213 1.42 -11.70 14.75
N SER A 214 0.86 -12.01 13.58
CA SER A 214 0.28 -13.32 13.25
C SER A 214 -0.93 -13.74 14.11
N THR A 215 -1.53 -12.79 14.84
CA THR A 215 -2.82 -13.00 15.50
C THR A 215 -3.99 -12.77 14.54
N ASN A 216 -5.16 -13.29 14.90
CA ASN A 216 -6.37 -13.18 14.11
C ASN A 216 -7.23 -12.01 14.60
N LEU A 217 -7.71 -11.22 13.64
CA LEU A 217 -8.78 -10.24 13.87
C LEU A 217 -10.01 -10.69 13.09
N THR A 218 -11.11 -10.89 13.80
CA THR A 218 -12.38 -11.35 13.24
C THR A 218 -13.44 -10.26 13.37
N CYS A 219 -14.09 -9.93 12.26
CA CYS A 219 -15.34 -9.19 12.25
C CYS A 219 -16.50 -10.16 12.07
N ARG A 220 -17.38 -10.22 13.07
CA ARG A 220 -18.63 -10.98 13.02
C ARG A 220 -19.79 -10.02 12.90
N VAL A 221 -20.70 -10.32 12.00
CA VAL A 221 -21.91 -9.54 11.73
C VAL A 221 -23.12 -10.42 11.96
N THR A 222 -24.09 -9.94 12.76
CA THR A 222 -25.37 -10.62 12.97
C THR A 222 -26.50 -9.83 12.32
N PHE A 223 -27.44 -10.56 11.73
CA PHE A 223 -28.63 -10.02 11.07
C PHE A 223 -29.87 -10.43 11.89
N PRO A 224 -30.33 -9.58 12.82
CA PRO A 224 -31.44 -9.93 13.72
C PRO A 224 -32.76 -10.18 12.98
N GLY A 225 -32.94 -9.59 11.79
CA GLY A 225 -34.14 -9.78 10.96
C GLY A 225 -34.36 -11.21 10.47
N ALA A 226 -33.28 -12.00 10.31
CA ALA A 226 -33.33 -13.39 9.86
C ALA A 226 -32.65 -14.39 10.82
N ASP A 227 -32.08 -13.90 11.94
CA ASP A 227 -31.36 -14.70 12.94
C ASP A 227 -30.19 -15.51 12.34
N VAL A 228 -29.39 -14.85 11.51
CA VAL A 228 -28.19 -15.42 10.89
C VAL A 228 -26.98 -14.54 11.12
N SER A 229 -25.79 -15.14 11.06
CA SER A 229 -24.52 -14.43 11.21
C SER A 229 -23.51 -14.85 10.17
N THR A 230 -22.62 -13.93 9.81
CA THR A 230 -21.46 -14.18 8.94
C THR A 230 -20.24 -13.52 9.56
N GLU A 231 -19.06 -14.05 9.28
CA GLU A 231 -17.82 -13.51 9.82
C GLU A 231 -16.68 -13.57 8.81
N ARG A 232 -15.73 -12.65 8.98
CA ARG A 232 -14.47 -12.63 8.24
C ARG A 232 -13.33 -12.54 9.23
N THR A 233 -12.30 -13.34 9.00
CA THR A 233 -11.07 -13.34 9.80
C THR A 233 -9.89 -13.00 8.91
N ILE A 234 -9.06 -12.06 9.37
CA ILE A 234 -7.77 -11.72 8.77
C ILE A 234 -6.64 -11.97 9.77
N GLN A 235 -5.46 -12.33 9.26
CA GLN A 235 -4.24 -12.38 10.06
C GLN A 235 -3.54 -11.03 10.04
N LEU A 236 -3.13 -10.55 11.21
CA LEU A 236 -2.47 -9.25 11.37
C LEU A 236 -0.98 -9.37 11.09
N THR A 237 -0.46 -8.49 10.23
CA THR A 237 0.98 -8.27 10.07
C THR A 237 1.35 -6.97 10.74
N VAL A 238 1.82 -7.06 11.98
CA VAL A 238 2.32 -5.92 12.75
C VAL A 238 3.81 -5.75 12.49
N TYR A 239 4.19 -4.52 12.16
CA TYR A 239 5.58 -4.11 12.01
C TYR A 239 6.05 -3.46 13.31
N ALA A 240 7.01 -4.10 13.97
CA ALA A 240 7.70 -3.53 15.12
C ALA A 240 9.12 -3.17 14.68
N PRO A 241 9.37 -1.91 14.26
CA PRO A 241 10.73 -1.48 13.92
C PRO A 241 11.59 -1.50 15.19
N GLN A 242 12.75 -2.13 15.09
CA GLN A 242 13.78 -2.12 16.13
C GLN A 242 15.13 -1.69 15.53
N ASN A 243 16.12 -1.44 16.39
CA ASN A 243 17.39 -0.83 16.00
C ASN A 243 18.28 -1.80 15.20
N LEU A 244 18.89 -1.32 14.11
CA LEU A 244 19.96 -2.08 13.45
C LEU A 244 21.21 -2.08 14.32
N THR A 245 21.81 -3.25 14.48
CA THR A 245 23.09 -3.39 15.17
C THR A 245 24.13 -3.91 14.21
N VAL A 246 25.34 -3.33 14.25
CA VAL A 246 26.48 -3.82 13.47
C VAL A 246 27.51 -4.39 14.42
N ARG A 247 27.81 -5.67 14.26
CA ARG A 247 28.88 -6.37 14.97
C ARG A 247 30.13 -6.43 14.11
N VAL A 248 31.28 -6.16 14.70
CA VAL A 248 32.57 -6.20 14.03
C VAL A 248 33.35 -7.42 14.49
N PHE A 249 33.84 -8.22 13.55
CA PHE A 249 34.72 -9.36 13.81
C PHE A 249 36.07 -9.11 13.15
N TRP A 250 37.14 -9.23 13.92
CA TRP A 250 38.51 -9.02 13.47
C TRP A 250 39.15 -10.34 13.04
N GLY A 251 39.62 -10.44 11.79
CA GLY A 251 40.18 -11.66 11.22
C GLY A 251 39.24 -12.86 11.38
N ASN A 252 39.72 -13.95 11.99
CA ASN A 252 38.94 -15.15 12.29
C ASN A 252 38.37 -15.18 13.72
N SER A 253 38.32 -14.04 14.42
CA SER A 253 37.76 -13.97 15.77
C SER A 253 36.28 -14.36 15.76
N THR A 254 35.86 -15.13 16.76
CA THR A 254 34.45 -15.48 17.02
C THR A 254 33.79 -14.53 18.03
N VAL A 255 34.58 -13.66 18.66
CA VAL A 255 34.09 -12.67 19.63
C VAL A 255 33.84 -11.35 18.90
N PRO A 256 32.57 -10.90 18.80
CA PRO A 256 32.26 -9.62 18.18
C PRO A 256 32.58 -8.45 19.10
N GLU A 257 33.14 -7.39 18.53
CA GLU A 257 33.10 -6.07 19.13
C GLU A 257 31.77 -5.43 18.74
N VAL A 258 30.94 -5.12 19.74
CA VAL A 258 29.66 -4.43 19.52
C VAL A 258 29.98 -2.95 19.34
N LEU A 259 29.90 -2.47 18.10
CA LEU A 259 29.88 -1.05 17.82
C LEU A 259 28.53 -0.55 18.37
N GLY A 260 28.54 0.07 19.56
CA GLY A 260 27.34 0.68 20.15
C GLY A 260 26.91 1.91 19.34
N ASN A 261 26.77 3.07 19.98
CA ASN A 261 26.51 4.35 19.28
C ASN A 261 27.74 4.91 18.53
N ALA A 262 28.85 4.17 18.46
CA ALA A 262 30.09 4.64 17.84
C ALA A 262 29.95 4.60 16.31
N THR A 263 30.03 5.79 15.68
CA THR A 263 29.87 5.97 14.23
C THR A 263 31.15 5.81 13.43
N SER A 264 32.29 5.50 14.07
CA SER A 264 33.60 5.40 13.40
C SER A 264 34.40 4.18 13.86
N LEU A 265 34.98 3.46 12.89
CA LEU A 265 35.79 2.25 13.10
C LEU A 265 37.21 2.49 12.59
N GLN A 266 38.21 2.32 13.45
CA GLN A 266 39.63 2.50 13.13
C GLN A 266 40.26 1.15 12.75
N VAL A 267 40.87 1.07 11.57
CA VAL A 267 41.45 -0.17 11.02
C VAL A 267 42.86 0.10 10.54
N GLN A 268 43.80 -0.82 10.78
CA GLN A 268 45.14 -0.74 10.21
C GLN A 268 45.16 -1.29 8.78
N GLU A 269 45.91 -0.65 7.89
CA GLU A 269 46.13 -1.13 6.53
C GLU A 269 46.62 -2.60 6.53
N GLY A 270 45.99 -3.44 5.72
CA GLY A 270 46.27 -4.88 5.61
C GLY A 270 45.50 -5.77 6.59
N GLN A 271 44.75 -5.22 7.56
CA GLN A 271 43.86 -6.00 8.41
C GLN A 271 42.63 -6.50 7.64
N SER A 272 42.09 -7.65 8.06
CA SER A 272 40.83 -8.17 7.55
C SER A 272 39.76 -8.06 8.62
N LEU A 273 38.55 -7.65 8.23
CA LEU A 273 37.41 -7.58 9.14
C LEU A 273 36.12 -8.03 8.48
N ARG A 274 35.17 -8.49 9.30
CA ARG A 274 33.84 -8.93 8.91
C ARG A 274 32.80 -8.13 9.67
N LEU A 275 31.95 -7.42 8.94
CA LEU A 275 30.83 -6.64 9.46
C LEU A 275 29.56 -7.49 9.35
N VAL A 276 28.85 -7.65 10.46
CA VAL A 276 27.59 -8.39 10.52
C VAL A 276 26.51 -7.44 11.00
N CYS A 277 25.58 -7.12 10.11
CA CYS A 277 24.40 -6.33 10.42
C CYS A 277 23.25 -7.25 10.82
N GLU A 278 22.65 -6.98 11.98
CA GLU A 278 21.53 -7.73 12.52
C GLU A 278 20.34 -6.80 12.77
N THR A 279 19.14 -7.35 12.56
CA THR A 279 17.87 -6.69 12.86
C THR A 279 17.03 -7.62 13.70
N ASP A 280 16.50 -7.09 14.79
CA ASP A 280 15.48 -7.67 15.68
C ASP A 280 14.06 -7.20 15.32
N GLY A 281 13.92 -6.36 14.29
CA GLY A 281 12.62 -5.97 13.74
C GLY A 281 11.74 -7.17 13.34
N ASN A 282 10.44 -7.08 13.63
CA ASN A 282 9.45 -8.11 13.31
C ASN A 282 8.45 -7.57 12.26
N PRO A 283 8.24 -8.24 11.10
CA PRO A 283 9.01 -9.37 10.57
C PRO A 283 10.45 -8.98 10.20
N PRO A 284 11.40 -9.92 10.04
CA PRO A 284 12.79 -9.59 9.69
C PRO A 284 12.89 -8.85 8.36
N GLY A 285 13.57 -7.70 8.35
CA GLY A 285 13.82 -6.92 7.14
C GLY A 285 14.84 -7.57 6.22
N ARG A 286 14.74 -7.32 4.91
CA ARG A 286 15.78 -7.72 3.97
C ARG A 286 16.99 -6.79 4.10
N LEU A 287 18.12 -7.32 4.55
CA LEU A 287 19.35 -6.54 4.74
C LEU A 287 20.10 -6.30 3.43
N SER A 288 20.84 -5.20 3.36
CA SER A 288 21.80 -4.91 2.28
C SER A 288 22.88 -3.94 2.76
N TRP A 289 24.09 -4.06 2.19
CA TRP A 289 25.21 -3.17 2.48
C TRP A 289 25.47 -2.20 1.33
N TRP A 290 25.87 -0.99 1.70
CA TRP A 290 26.15 0.10 0.77
C TRP A 290 27.44 0.81 1.15
N ARG A 291 28.17 1.33 0.16
CA ARG A 291 29.27 2.27 0.34
C ARG A 291 28.99 3.51 -0.49
N GLY A 292 28.64 4.62 0.15
CA GLY A 292 28.06 5.78 -0.53
C GLY A 292 26.78 5.39 -1.29
N SER A 293 26.77 5.56 -2.62
CA SER A 293 25.64 5.18 -3.50
C SER A 293 25.73 3.76 -4.08
N LEU A 294 26.82 3.03 -3.82
CA LEU A 294 27.07 1.72 -4.40
C LEU A 294 26.57 0.59 -3.49
N THR A 295 25.69 -0.27 -4.00
CA THR A 295 25.31 -1.51 -3.31
C THR A 295 26.47 -2.50 -3.35
N LEU A 296 26.82 -3.04 -2.18
CA LEU A 296 27.85 -4.06 -2.05
C LEU A 296 27.22 -5.45 -2.19
N SER A 297 27.90 -6.34 -2.91
CA SER A 297 27.49 -7.73 -3.05
C SER A 297 27.66 -8.47 -1.72
N PRO A 298 26.66 -9.24 -1.25
CA PRO A 298 26.81 -10.09 -0.08
C PRO A 298 27.95 -11.10 -0.26
N SER A 299 28.68 -11.41 0.80
CA SER A 299 29.68 -12.50 0.76
C SER A 299 29.04 -13.86 0.50
N LYS A 300 27.80 -14.05 0.96
CA LYS A 300 26.95 -15.21 0.64
C LYS A 300 25.53 -14.75 0.29
N PRO A 301 24.87 -15.32 -0.73
CA PRO A 301 23.48 -15.00 -1.06
C PRO A 301 22.50 -15.22 0.10
N LEU A 302 22.84 -16.15 1.00
CA LEU A 302 22.03 -16.51 2.17
C LEU A 302 22.32 -15.64 3.42
N GLU A 303 23.37 -14.80 3.38
CA GLU A 303 23.77 -13.93 4.49
C GLU A 303 23.91 -12.46 4.01
N PRO A 304 22.82 -11.81 3.56
CA PRO A 304 22.88 -10.45 3.02
C PRO A 304 23.27 -9.37 4.05
N GLY A 305 23.21 -9.71 5.34
CA GLY A 305 23.70 -8.86 6.44
C GLY A 305 25.22 -8.93 6.65
N VAL A 306 25.95 -9.79 5.94
CA VAL A 306 27.39 -10.00 6.16
C VAL A 306 28.21 -9.36 5.05
N LEU A 307 29.16 -8.52 5.45
CA LEU A 307 30.16 -7.91 4.57
C LEU A 307 31.58 -8.26 5.04
N GLU A 308 32.37 -8.86 4.16
CA GLU A 308 33.77 -9.21 4.42
C GLU A 308 34.69 -8.23 3.69
N LEU A 309 35.64 -7.65 4.42
CA LEU A 309 36.66 -6.76 3.89
C LEU A 309 38.04 -7.38 4.14
N PRO A 310 38.57 -8.18 3.19
CA PRO A 310 39.90 -8.77 3.31
C PRO A 310 40.98 -7.74 2.98
N GLN A 311 42.05 -7.69 3.78
CA GLN A 311 43.24 -6.85 3.53
C GLN A 311 42.90 -5.38 3.19
N VAL A 312 42.23 -4.71 4.13
CA VAL A 312 41.75 -3.33 3.98
C VAL A 312 42.87 -2.39 3.54
N VAL A 313 42.63 -1.65 2.45
CA VAL A 313 43.56 -0.61 1.95
C VAL A 313 43.05 0.78 2.27
N VAL A 314 43.91 1.80 2.17
CA VAL A 314 43.52 3.20 2.41
C VAL A 314 42.34 3.64 1.53
N ALA A 315 42.21 3.08 0.32
CA ALA A 315 41.11 3.36 -0.60
C ALA A 315 39.75 2.78 -0.17
N ASP A 316 39.72 1.86 0.79
CA ASP A 316 38.47 1.30 1.33
C ASP A 316 37.84 2.18 2.40
N ALA A 317 38.57 3.20 2.87
CA ALA A 317 38.06 4.18 3.82
C ALA A 317 36.79 4.88 3.30
N GLY A 318 35.84 5.13 4.20
CA GLY A 318 34.59 5.81 3.88
C GLY A 318 33.39 5.28 4.65
N GLU A 319 32.21 5.78 4.30
CA GLU A 319 30.96 5.42 4.95
C GLU A 319 30.37 4.13 4.38
N PHE A 320 30.13 3.16 5.27
CA PHE A 320 29.40 1.94 5.00
C PHE A 320 28.04 2.01 5.67
N THR A 321 26.97 1.75 4.92
CA THR A 321 25.60 1.79 5.41
C THR A 321 24.95 0.42 5.28
N CYS A 322 24.46 -0.11 6.39
CA CYS A 322 23.54 -1.24 6.38
C CYS A 322 22.10 -0.74 6.32
N ARG A 323 21.30 -1.28 5.39
CA ARG A 323 19.88 -0.97 5.25
C ARG A 323 19.04 -2.22 5.44
N ALA A 324 18.03 -2.13 6.30
CA ALA A 324 16.93 -3.09 6.34
C ALA A 324 15.77 -2.59 5.51
N HIS A 325 15.35 -3.42 4.56
CA HIS A 325 14.23 -3.17 3.67
C HIS A 325 13.02 -3.99 4.12
N HIS A 326 11.97 -3.32 4.58
CA HIS A 326 10.62 -3.87 4.66
C HIS A 326 9.83 -3.39 3.43
N PRO A 327 8.71 -4.05 3.09
CA PRO A 327 7.90 -3.65 1.93
C PRO A 327 7.45 -2.17 1.93
N ARG A 328 7.45 -1.51 3.09
CA ARG A 328 6.95 -0.13 3.25
C ARG A 328 7.76 0.78 4.20
N ILE A 329 8.70 0.22 4.97
CA ILE A 329 9.57 0.96 5.90
C ILE A 329 11.01 0.57 5.58
N SER A 330 11.93 1.53 5.62
CA SER A 330 13.35 1.25 5.55
C SER A 330 14.07 1.99 6.67
N TYR A 331 14.93 1.29 7.38
CA TYR A 331 15.80 1.88 8.40
C TYR A 331 17.25 1.50 8.10
N HIS A 332 18.17 2.34 8.56
CA HIS A 332 19.57 2.22 8.19
C HIS A 332 20.49 2.65 9.32
N VAL A 333 21.70 2.08 9.33
CA VAL A 333 22.79 2.46 10.21
C VAL A 333 24.05 2.64 9.38
N SER A 334 24.78 3.71 9.64
CA SER A 334 26.04 4.03 8.96
C SER A 334 27.21 3.91 9.92
N LEU A 335 28.35 3.45 9.40
CA LEU A 335 29.64 3.44 10.07
C LEU A 335 30.71 4.04 9.14
N ASN A 336 31.60 4.85 9.69
CA ASN A 336 32.71 5.43 8.96
C ASN A 336 33.99 4.62 9.20
N LEU A 337 34.53 4.01 8.15
CA LEU A 337 35.77 3.25 8.18
C LEU A 337 36.97 4.18 7.98
N VAL A 338 37.84 4.25 8.99
CA VAL A 338 39.08 5.04 8.94
C VAL A 338 40.26 4.09 8.90
N VAL A 339 41.02 4.14 7.80
CA VAL A 339 42.18 3.25 7.59
C VAL A 339 43.46 3.99 7.91
N GLN A 340 44.20 3.50 8.91
CA GLN A 340 45.51 4.00 9.29
C GLN A 340 46.57 3.33 8.40
N GLY A 341 47.17 4.11 7.51
CA GLY A 341 48.25 3.64 6.64
C GLY A 341 49.59 3.54 7.39
N LEU A 342 50.33 2.48 7.16
CA LEU A 342 51.62 2.22 7.83
C LEU A 342 52.76 3.17 7.38
N ARG A 343 52.49 4.07 6.42
CA ARG A 343 53.50 4.87 5.71
C ARG A 343 54.10 6.04 6.50
N ALA A 344 53.42 6.58 7.52
CA ALA A 344 53.90 7.77 8.21
C ALA A 344 55.15 7.52 9.07
N GLY A 345 55.21 6.38 9.77
CA GLY A 345 56.32 6.06 10.68
C GLY A 345 57.62 5.72 9.95
N VAL A 346 57.53 4.90 8.89
CA VAL A 346 58.72 4.45 8.13
C VAL A 346 59.38 5.59 7.36
N VAL A 347 58.59 6.51 6.81
CA VAL A 347 59.09 7.69 6.09
C VAL A 347 59.81 8.64 7.06
N LEU A 348 59.30 8.83 8.28
CA LEU A 348 59.94 9.70 9.27
C LEU A 348 61.30 9.14 9.71
N VAL A 349 61.38 7.83 9.98
CA VAL A 349 62.66 7.17 10.32
C VAL A 349 63.66 7.28 9.17
N ALA A 350 63.24 7.04 7.94
CA ALA A 350 64.11 7.16 6.76
C ALA A 350 64.62 8.61 6.53
N ILE A 351 63.77 9.62 6.74
CA ILE A 351 64.16 11.03 6.64
C ILE A 351 65.15 11.39 7.76
N THR A 352 64.92 10.92 8.99
CA THR A 352 65.85 11.18 10.11
C THR A 352 67.20 10.52 9.89
N GLU A 353 67.25 9.29 9.38
CA GLU A 353 68.53 8.64 9.05
C GLU A 353 69.29 9.36 7.93
N ALA A 354 68.59 9.81 6.89
CA ALA A 354 69.20 10.53 5.77
C ALA A 354 69.73 11.91 6.19
N ALA A 355 68.99 12.64 7.03
CA ALA A 355 69.40 13.93 7.57
C ALA A 355 70.62 13.82 8.50
N VAL A 356 70.67 12.78 9.35
CA VAL A 356 71.84 12.53 10.21
C VAL A 356 73.06 12.13 9.38
N LYS A 357 72.91 11.25 8.38
CA LYS A 357 74.02 10.85 7.50
C LYS A 357 74.57 12.03 6.69
N THR A 358 73.70 12.90 6.17
CA THR A 358 74.13 14.11 5.44
C THR A 358 74.81 15.13 6.36
N LEU A 359 74.31 15.36 7.57
CA LEU A 359 74.95 16.24 8.54
C LEU A 359 76.34 15.75 8.96
N VAL A 360 76.49 14.44 9.20
CA VAL A 360 77.79 13.82 9.53
C VAL A 360 78.78 13.94 8.37
N LEU A 361 78.34 13.69 7.13
CA LEU A 361 79.17 13.87 5.94
C LEU A 361 79.62 15.32 5.77
N LEU A 362 78.73 16.29 6.00
CA LEU A 362 79.04 17.71 5.93
C LEU A 362 80.09 18.11 6.98
N LEU A 363 79.94 17.63 8.22
CA LEU A 363 80.92 17.81 9.30
C LEU A 363 82.27 17.19 8.95
N CYS A 364 82.30 15.97 8.41
CA CYS A 364 83.54 15.34 7.95
C CYS A 364 84.23 16.14 6.83
N LEU A 365 83.46 16.68 5.88
CA LEU A 365 83.97 17.55 4.81
C LEU A 365 84.55 18.85 5.37
N ILE A 366 83.86 19.50 6.32
CA ILE A 366 84.36 20.70 6.99
C ILE A 366 85.68 20.40 7.72
N ILE A 367 85.78 19.27 8.43
CA ILE A 367 87.02 18.86 9.11
C ILE A 367 88.14 18.58 8.10
N LEU A 368 87.85 17.93 6.98
CA LEU A 368 88.81 17.69 5.90
C LEU A 368 89.30 19.00 5.27
N ILE A 369 88.39 19.92 4.95
CA ILE A 369 88.70 21.24 4.42
C ILE A 369 89.53 22.03 5.44
N ALA A 370 89.16 22.02 6.72
CA ALA A 370 89.94 22.64 7.78
C ALA A 370 91.35 22.04 7.86
N ARG A 371 91.52 20.71 7.77
CA ARG A 371 92.84 20.08 7.73
C ARG A 371 93.66 20.46 6.49
N ILE A 372 93.02 20.63 5.34
CA ILE A 372 93.67 21.08 4.10
C ILE A 372 94.09 22.55 4.21
N CYS A 373 93.21 23.43 4.72
CA CYS A 373 93.51 24.84 4.98
C CYS A 373 94.62 25.00 6.02
N MET A 374 94.60 24.22 7.10
CA MET A 374 95.66 24.19 8.12
C MET A 374 97.00 23.69 7.56
N ARG A 375 96.99 22.74 6.62
CA ARG A 375 98.20 22.31 5.89
C ARG A 375 98.73 23.38 4.93
N LYS A 376 97.85 24.23 4.40
CA LYS A 376 98.24 25.33 3.48
C LYS A 376 98.80 26.54 4.22
N SER A 377 98.33 26.80 5.45
CA SER A 377 98.84 27.88 6.31
C SER A 377 100.25 27.63 6.86
N SER A 378 100.72 26.37 6.91
CA SER A 378 102.08 26.05 7.38
C SER A 378 103.19 26.27 6.33
N GLN A 379 102.87 26.78 5.13
CA GLN A 379 103.83 26.94 4.02
C GLN A 379 103.88 28.36 3.41
N THR A 380 103.23 29.36 4.01
CA THR A 380 103.31 30.73 3.50
C THR A 380 103.22 31.74 4.64
N ALA A 381 104.33 31.91 5.37
CA ALA A 381 104.54 33.01 6.29
C ALA A 381 106.04 33.22 6.50
N GLU A 382 106.74 33.75 5.50
CA GLU A 382 107.97 34.52 5.73
C GLU A 382 108.12 35.61 4.66
N ASN A 383 108.05 36.86 5.13
CA ASN A 383 108.50 38.13 4.55
C ASN A 383 107.68 38.77 3.40
N VAL A 384 107.45 40.09 3.34
CA VAL A 384 107.60 41.30 4.20
C VAL A 384 106.99 42.48 3.38
N GLU A 385 106.44 43.50 4.08
CA GLU A 385 106.23 44.97 3.80
C GLU A 385 106.12 45.50 2.33
N ASP A 386 105.38 46.56 1.95
CA ASP A 386 104.99 47.80 2.65
C ASP A 386 103.99 48.64 1.77
N GLU A 387 103.55 49.77 2.33
CA GLU A 387 103.00 51.01 1.72
C GLU A 387 101.46 51.26 1.61
N ASN A 388 101.06 52.25 2.43
CA ASN A 388 99.84 53.06 2.43
C ASN A 388 99.84 54.13 1.33
N ILE A 389 98.63 54.64 0.96
CA ILE A 389 98.24 56.00 0.49
C ILE A 389 96.86 55.86 -0.22
N ILE A 390 95.81 56.70 -0.17
CA ILE A 390 95.34 57.84 0.64
C ILE A 390 93.91 58.20 0.12
N LEU A 391 93.06 58.80 0.98
CA LEU A 391 91.86 59.66 0.74
C LEU A 391 90.51 59.11 0.18
N GLY A 392 89.45 59.31 0.98
CA GLY A 392 88.38 60.26 0.61
C GLY A 392 87.03 59.71 0.08
N TRP A 393 86.04 59.64 0.97
CA TRP A 393 84.57 59.71 0.74
C TRP A 393 84.13 61.01 -0.01
N PRO A 394 82.83 61.30 -0.32
CA PRO A 394 81.56 60.53 -0.21
C PRO A 394 80.54 60.74 -1.39
N HIS A 395 79.34 60.15 -1.23
CA HIS A 395 77.99 60.60 -1.68
C HIS A 395 77.27 59.90 -2.86
N ARG A 396 76.41 58.91 -2.51
CA ARG A 396 74.91 58.84 -2.55
C ARG A 396 74.10 59.45 -3.73
N PRO A 397 72.81 59.02 -3.92
CA PRO A 397 72.17 58.36 -5.09
C PRO A 397 71.26 59.38 -5.86
N PRO A 398 70.21 59.10 -6.71
CA PRO A 398 69.11 58.11 -6.58
C PRO A 398 68.55 57.50 -7.90
N ASP A 399 67.46 56.74 -7.73
CA ASP A 399 66.25 56.63 -8.57
C ASP A 399 66.09 55.64 -9.75
N CYS A 400 65.11 54.73 -9.53
CA CYS A 400 63.88 54.43 -10.28
C CYS A 400 63.85 54.12 -11.81
N GLY A 401 63.15 53.01 -12.11
CA GLY A 401 62.28 52.79 -13.29
C GLY A 401 62.94 52.02 -14.46
N SER A 402 62.27 51.26 -15.32
CA SER A 402 60.88 50.83 -15.50
C SER A 402 60.84 50.04 -16.84
N ARG A 403 60.10 48.91 -16.92
CA ARG A 403 59.33 48.41 -18.11
C ARG A 403 60.09 48.00 -19.41
N ASP A 404 59.61 47.16 -20.34
CA ASP A 404 58.45 46.26 -20.53
C ASP A 404 58.65 45.49 -21.87
N CYS A 405 58.09 44.26 -21.97
CA CYS A 405 57.34 43.62 -23.11
C CYS A 405 57.92 43.51 -24.55
N PRO A 406 57.43 42.61 -25.48
CA PRO A 406 56.02 42.26 -25.87
C PRO A 406 55.70 40.73 -26.02
N LEU A 407 54.46 40.22 -25.80
CA LEU A 407 53.23 40.07 -26.65
C LEU A 407 53.42 39.29 -27.98
N PRO A 408 52.41 38.59 -28.60
CA PRO A 408 50.93 38.76 -28.58
C PRO A 408 50.09 37.44 -28.43
N ALA A 409 48.83 37.41 -27.94
CA ALA A 409 47.49 37.74 -28.49
C ALA A 409 46.82 36.71 -29.46
N LYS A 410 45.63 36.21 -29.06
CA LYS A 410 44.36 35.99 -29.84
C LYS A 410 43.38 35.17 -28.96
N TYR A 411 42.28 35.72 -28.43
CA TYR A 411 40.96 36.12 -29.00
C TYR A 411 39.94 34.98 -29.15
N GLU A 412 38.82 35.13 -28.39
CA GLU A 412 37.39 34.76 -28.61
C GLU A 412 37.03 33.32 -29.04
N HIS A 413 36.02 32.64 -28.50
CA HIS A 413 34.72 33.05 -27.94
C HIS A 413 34.22 32.05 -26.91
#